data_AF-A0A915K002-F1
#
_entry.id   AF-A0A915K002-F1
#
_cell.length_a   1.000
_cell.length_b   1.000
_cell.length_c   1.000
_cell.angle_alpha   90.00
_cell.angle_beta   90.00
_cell.angle_gamma   90.00
#
_symmetry.space_group_name_H-M   'P 1'
#
loop_
_entity.id
_entity.type
_entity.pdbx_description
1 polymer ?
#
loop_
_entity_poly.entity_id
_entity_poly.type
_entity_poly.pdbx_seq_one_letter_code
_entity_poly.pdbx_strand_id
1 'polypeptide(L)' 'MGFVPLPRKWHKARAEGNSDAYFVDFKRVTVQGGNGGDGTISFARLWCNPFAGPDGADGGNGGHCFSQTPGASCNSYC' A
#
# COMPACT_ATOMS: atom_id res chain seq x y z
N MET A 1 59.37 -8.19 37.40
CA MET A 1 58.46 -8.48 36.28
C MET A 1 57.06 -8.62 36.85
N GLY A 2 56.23 -7.59 36.70
CA GLY A 2 54.89 -7.52 37.31
C GLY A 2 53.83 -8.13 36.41
N PHE A 3 52.91 -8.90 37.00
CA PHE A 3 51.75 -9.44 36.33
C PHE A 3 50.78 -8.30 35.98
N VAL A 4 50.58 -8.02 34.69
CA VAL A 4 49.57 -7.07 34.22
C VAL A 4 48.27 -7.85 34.04
N PRO A 5 47.21 -7.58 34.84
CA PRO A 5 45.94 -8.25 34.64
C PRO A 5 45.33 -7.81 33.30
N LEU A 6 45.01 -8.80 32.45
CA LEU A 6 44.29 -8.55 31.21
C LEU A 6 42.90 -7.97 31.51
N PRO A 7 42.39 -7.04 30.69
CA PRO A 7 41.06 -6.48 30.87
C PRO A 7 40.03 -7.60 30.85
N ARG A 8 39.24 -7.70 31.92
CA ARG A 8 38.17 -8.69 32.04
C ARG A 8 37.22 -8.46 30.88
N LYS A 9 37.15 -9.46 30.00
CA LYS A 9 36.27 -9.50 28.84
C LYS A 9 34.86 -9.05 29.29
N TRP A 10 34.41 -7.89 28.81
CA TRP A 10 33.05 -7.37 29.06
C TRP A 10 32.07 -8.17 28.20
N HIS A 11 31.91 -9.45 28.51
CA HIS A 11 30.83 -10.24 27.96
C HIS A 11 29.60 -9.89 28.79
N LYS A 12 28.76 -9.00 28.26
CA LYS A 12 27.40 -8.83 28.76
C LYS A 12 26.81 -10.23 28.90
N ALA A 13 26.43 -10.61 30.11
CA ALA A 13 25.77 -11.89 30.36
C ALA A 13 24.57 -12.00 29.41
N ARG A 14 24.40 -13.17 28.79
CA ARG A 14 23.22 -13.46 27.97
C ARG A 14 21.99 -13.22 28.86
N ALA A 15 21.00 -12.49 28.36
CA ALA A 15 19.78 -12.22 29.13
C ALA A 15 19.16 -13.55 29.59
N GLU A 16 18.91 -13.68 30.89
CA GLU A 16 18.47 -14.93 31.55
C GLU A 16 16.99 -15.26 31.31
N GLY A 17 16.24 -14.34 30.69
CA GLY A 17 14.87 -14.56 30.29
C GLY A 17 14.79 -15.08 28.88
N ASN A 18 14.11 -16.22 28.69
CA ASN A 18 13.39 -16.46 27.44
C ASN A 18 12.32 -15.38 27.38
N SER A 19 12.61 -14.26 26.73
CA SER A 19 11.59 -13.23 26.54
C SER A 19 10.55 -13.80 25.60
N ASP A 20 9.48 -14.39 26.16
CA ASP A 20 8.27 -14.83 25.45
C ASP A 20 7.47 -13.64 24.87
N ALA A 21 8.15 -12.51 24.63
CA ALA A 21 7.63 -11.33 23.99
C ALA A 21 8.05 -11.37 22.51
N TYR A 22 7.07 -11.56 21.64
CA TYR A 22 7.28 -11.48 20.19
C TYR A 22 7.70 -10.06 19.81
N PHE A 23 8.67 -9.95 18.90
CA PHE A 23 8.99 -8.67 18.25
C PHE A 23 7.89 -8.34 17.25
N VAL A 24 7.10 -7.31 17.53
CA VAL A 24 5.99 -6.86 16.68
C VAL A 24 6.36 -5.52 16.08
N ASP A 25 6.43 -5.46 14.75
CA ASP A 25 6.44 -4.19 14.00
C ASP A 25 5.01 -3.90 13.55
N PHE A 26 4.51 -2.70 13.84
CA PHE A 26 3.19 -2.25 13.42
C PHE A 26 3.28 -0.83 12.87
N LYS A 27 2.64 -0.61 11.73
CA LYS A 27 2.53 0.72 11.12
C LYS A 27 1.14 0.92 10.56
N ARG A 28 0.52 2.05 10.90
CA ARG A 28 -0.75 2.47 10.31
C ARG A 28 -0.48 3.14 8.97
N VAL A 29 -1.18 2.70 7.94
CA VAL A 29 -1.12 3.28 6.60
C VAL A 29 -2.53 3.66 6.17
N THR A 30 -2.65 4.85 5.58
CA THR A 30 -3.88 5.32 4.94
C THR A 30 -3.67 5.22 3.45
N VAL A 31 -4.59 4.56 2.76
CA VAL A 31 -4.53 4.34 1.32
C VAL A 31 -5.80 4.92 0.70
N GLN A 32 -5.66 5.69 -0.38
CA GLN A 32 -6.77 6.22 -1.15
C GLN A 32 -6.63 5.74 -2.60
N GLY A 33 -7.72 5.17 -3.12
CA GLY A 33 -7.87 4.87 -4.54
C GLY A 33 -7.91 6.15 -5.39
N GLY A 34 -7.72 5.99 -6.69
CA GLY A 34 -7.92 7.08 -7.63
C GLY A 34 -9.41 7.36 -7.81
N ASN A 35 -9.78 8.63 -7.93
CA ASN A 35 -11.14 8.99 -8.33
C ASN A 35 -11.36 8.57 -9.80
N GLY A 36 -12.58 8.09 -10.10
CA GLY A 36 -13.01 7.88 -11.48
C GLY A 36 -13.09 9.21 -12.24
N GLY A 37 -12.99 9.14 -13.57
CA GLY A 37 -13.16 10.31 -14.43
C GLY A 37 -14.64 10.66 -14.60
N ASP A 38 -14.94 11.92 -14.89
CA ASP A 38 -16.30 12.36 -15.20
C ASP A 38 -16.69 11.94 -16.62
N GLY A 39 -17.96 11.54 -16.81
CA GLY A 39 -18.55 11.34 -18.12
C GLY A 39 -18.80 12.66 -18.83
N THR A 40 -19.02 12.62 -20.15
CA THR A 40 -19.27 13.81 -20.96
C THR A 40 -20.72 13.84 -21.43
N ILE A 41 -21.39 14.99 -21.32
CA ILE A 41 -22.69 15.22 -21.97
C ILE A 41 -22.42 15.92 -23.30
N SER A 42 -22.62 15.20 -24.40
CA SER A 42 -22.53 15.73 -25.76
C SER A 42 -23.68 15.23 -26.61
N PHE A 43 -23.96 15.99 -27.66
CA PHE A 43 -24.91 15.64 -28.71
C PHE A 43 -24.18 15.54 -30.02
N ALA A 44 -24.46 14.48 -30.77
CA ALA A 44 -23.86 14.28 -32.08
C ALA A 44 -24.27 15.42 -33.02
N ARG A 45 -23.36 15.82 -33.91
CA ARG A 45 -23.65 16.75 -35.00
C ARG A 45 -23.47 16.04 -36.33
N LEU A 46 -24.59 15.68 -36.95
CA LEU A 46 -24.61 15.01 -38.25
C LEU A 46 -25.07 15.97 -39.34
N TRP A 47 -24.47 15.86 -40.52
CA TRP A 47 -24.90 16.62 -41.69
C TRP A 47 -26.38 16.35 -41.99
N CYS A 48 -27.16 17.42 -42.16
CA CYS A 48 -28.62 17.41 -42.37
C CYS A 48 -29.48 16.82 -41.24
N ASN A 49 -28.94 16.53 -40.06
CA ASN A 49 -29.73 16.16 -38.89
C ASN A 49 -29.48 17.14 -37.72
N PRO A 50 -30.34 18.15 -37.54
CA PRO A 50 -30.16 19.17 -36.51
C PRO A 50 -30.34 18.65 -35.07
N PHE A 51 -30.99 17.48 -34.89
CA PHE A 51 -31.20 16.84 -33.59
C PHE A 51 -30.63 15.43 -33.59
N ALA A 52 -29.34 15.32 -33.89
CA ALA A 52 -28.64 14.06 -33.64
C ALA A 52 -28.55 13.84 -32.11
N GLY A 53 -28.86 12.60 -31.69
CA GLY A 53 -29.10 12.24 -30.30
C GLY A 53 -27.87 12.39 -29.39
N PRO A 54 -28.01 12.09 -28.10
CA PRO A 54 -26.89 12.15 -27.17
C PRO A 54 -25.80 11.15 -27.58
N ASP A 55 -24.55 11.61 -27.64
CA ASP A 55 -23.36 10.79 -27.96
C ASP A 55 -22.28 10.87 -26.88
N GLY A 56 -22.64 11.41 -25.72
CA GLY A 56 -21.79 11.47 -24.54
C GLY A 56 -21.36 10.09 -24.05
N ALA A 57 -20.09 9.99 -23.63
CA ALA A 57 -19.51 8.76 -23.11
C ALA A 57 -19.41 8.78 -21.58
N ASP A 58 -19.40 7.59 -20.98
CA ASP A 58 -19.24 7.40 -19.54
C ASP A 58 -17.85 7.79 -19.03
N GLY A 59 -17.79 8.10 -17.74
CA GLY A 59 -16.57 8.38 -17.02
C GLY A 59 -15.71 7.13 -16.78
N GLY A 60 -14.39 7.31 -16.71
CA GLY A 60 -13.45 6.21 -16.49
C GLY A 60 -13.45 5.70 -15.05
N ASN A 61 -13.10 4.42 -14.86
CA ASN A 61 -12.96 3.85 -13.52
C ASN A 61 -11.79 4.47 -12.74
N GLY A 62 -11.97 4.59 -11.43
CA GLY A 62 -10.94 5.02 -10.50
C GLY A 62 -9.85 3.99 -10.28
N GLY A 63 -8.71 4.42 -9.73
CA GLY A 63 -7.57 3.56 -9.45
C GLY A 63 -7.80 2.67 -8.23
N HIS A 64 -7.54 1.37 -8.36
CA HIS A 64 -7.62 0.42 -7.25
C HIS A 64 -6.33 0.36 -6.44
N CYS A 65 -6.45 0.19 -5.12
CA CYS A 65 -5.30 -0.03 -4.25
C CYS A 65 -5.26 -1.49 -3.81
N PHE A 66 -4.11 -2.13 -3.99
CA PHE A 66 -3.88 -3.49 -3.56
C PHE A 66 -2.49 -3.62 -2.92
N SER A 67 -2.37 -4.52 -1.95
CA SER A 67 -1.08 -4.93 -1.41
C SER A 67 -0.72 -6.29 -2.01
N GLN A 68 0.44 -6.39 -2.64
CA GLN A 68 0.97 -7.67 -3.13
C GLN A 68 2.12 -8.10 -2.23
N THR A 69 2.03 -9.32 -1.73
CA THR A 69 3.16 -10.03 -1.13
C THR A 69 3.50 -11.20 -2.04
N PRO A 70 4.76 -11.36 -2.51
CA PRO A 70 5.13 -12.49 -3.35
C PRO A 70 4.83 -13.81 -2.63
N GLY A 71 3.97 -14.65 -3.21
CA GLY A 71 3.65 -15.99 -2.69
C GLY A 71 2.51 -16.09 -1.68
N ALA A 72 1.77 -15.01 -1.39
CA ALA A 72 0.57 -15.06 -0.55
C ALA A 72 -0.67 -14.62 -1.33
N SER A 73 -1.76 -15.39 -1.27
CA SER A 73 -3.07 -14.95 -1.75
C SER A 73 -3.66 -13.96 -0.76
N CYS A 74 -3.69 -12.68 -1.13
CA CYS A 74 -4.31 -11.64 -0.34
C CYS A 74 -5.85 -11.71 -0.47
N ASN A 75 -6.55 -12.09 0.62
CA ASN A 75 -8.00 -11.92 0.78
C ASN A 75 -8.36 -10.55 1.39
N SER A 76 -7.56 -9.52 1.15
CA SER A 76 -7.83 -8.16 1.61
C SER A 76 -8.37 -7.36 0.43
N TYR A 77 -9.70 -7.38 0.27
CA TYR A 77 -10.39 -6.33 -0.46
C TYR A 77 -10.31 -5.07 0.40
N CYS A 78 -9.63 -4.04 -0.12
CA CYS A 78 -9.92 -2.67 0.30
C CYS A 78 -11.36 -2.32 -0.05
#